data_AF-A0A814GY98-F1
#
_entry.id   AF-A0A814GY98-F1
#
_cell.length_a   1.000
_cell.length_b   1.000
_cell.length_c   1.000
_cell.angle_alpha   90.00
_cell.angle_beta   90.00
_cell.angle_gamma   90.00
#
_symmetry.space_group_name_H-M   'P 1'
#
loop_
_entity.id
_entity.type
_entity.pdbx_description
1 polymer ?
#
loop_
_entity_poly.entity_id
_entity_poly.type
_entity_poly.pdbx_seq_one_letter_code
_entity_poly.pdbx_strand_id
1 'polypeptide(L)'
;MRDLILYHIPTSVHSQSTMLGAFAARSSQIDYGERKIIGELLLNYQSSSVINSYVQGTFFHRTLNYILRQQKLHEIYLFRHAITDLINCLRQPLPAEEDSVSLVLYRGQQMTIFEKEKMKNNVGEIFSAASFLSTTMNLHLAQIFAGDGSDDNPYLVPVILEIYLDTGQPMRPYARINNSAEEEVLLSPDMKFILMSCRKLHDNNRIWLLKLKAITEKQQEQYALSYGETFLLLSEAREWPTQS
;
A
#
# COMPACT_ATOMS: atom_id res chain seq x y z
N MET A 1 -7.35 -18.17 2.41
CA MET A 1 -8.48 -17.88 1.49
C MET A 1 -8.38 -16.52 0.79
N ARG A 2 -7.69 -15.50 1.31
CA ARG A 2 -7.54 -14.19 0.64
C ARG A 2 -6.45 -14.17 -0.44
N ASP A 3 -5.35 -14.86 -0.18
CA ASP A 3 -4.11 -14.83 -0.99
C ASP A 3 -4.32 -15.21 -2.47
N LEU A 4 -5.33 -16.03 -2.78
CA LEU A 4 -5.63 -16.48 -4.15
C LEU A 4 -6.70 -15.64 -4.87
N ILE A 5 -7.59 -14.95 -4.15
CA ILE A 5 -8.76 -14.36 -4.80
C ILE A 5 -8.33 -13.15 -5.65
N LEU A 6 -7.56 -12.21 -5.10
CA LEU A 6 -7.18 -10.98 -5.82
C LEU A 6 -6.40 -11.23 -7.12
N TYR A 7 -5.56 -12.27 -7.15
CA TYR A 7 -4.68 -12.57 -8.28
C TYR A 7 -5.31 -13.48 -9.34
N HIS A 8 -6.47 -14.09 -9.04
CA HIS A 8 -7.16 -15.03 -9.94
C HIS A 8 -8.62 -14.66 -10.21
N ILE A 9 -9.08 -13.49 -9.74
CA ILE A 9 -10.40 -12.99 -10.08
C ILE A 9 -10.46 -12.70 -11.60
N PRO A 10 -11.42 -13.29 -12.34
CA PRO A 10 -11.54 -13.09 -13.78
C PRO A 10 -12.04 -11.67 -14.11
N THR A 11 -11.41 -11.07 -15.12
CA THR A 11 -11.81 -9.79 -15.71
C THR A 11 -12.45 -10.02 -17.09
N SER A 12 -13.33 -9.10 -17.48
CA SER A 12 -14.01 -9.07 -18.78
C SER A 12 -14.38 -7.65 -19.16
N VAL A 13 -14.65 -7.40 -20.46
CA VAL A 13 -15.15 -6.11 -20.94
C VAL A 13 -16.38 -5.64 -20.17
N HIS A 14 -17.29 -6.55 -19.84
CA HIS A 14 -18.45 -6.23 -19.02
C HIS A 14 -18.07 -5.78 -17.60
N SER A 15 -17.10 -6.45 -16.96
CA SER A 15 -16.62 -6.03 -15.64
C SER A 15 -15.92 -4.67 -15.65
N GLN A 16 -15.22 -4.35 -16.75
CA GLN A 16 -14.58 -3.06 -16.94
C GLN A 16 -15.64 -1.95 -17.03
N SER A 17 -16.65 -2.09 -17.89
CA SER A 17 -17.73 -1.11 -18.03
C SER A 17 -18.49 -0.89 -16.72
N THR A 18 -18.79 -1.98 -15.99
CA THR A 18 -19.46 -1.90 -14.68
C THR A 18 -18.61 -1.15 -13.65
N MET A 19 -17.30 -1.40 -13.61
CA MET A 19 -16.37 -0.68 -12.75
C MET A 19 -16.30 0.82 -13.11
N LEU A 20 -16.20 1.16 -14.39
CA LEU A 20 -16.17 2.57 -14.83
C LEU A 20 -17.46 3.30 -14.45
N GLY A 21 -18.61 2.65 -14.60
CA GLY A 21 -19.89 3.18 -14.10
C GLY A 21 -19.89 3.42 -12.58
N ALA A 22 -19.29 2.52 -11.81
CA ALA A 22 -19.17 2.69 -10.36
C ALA A 22 -18.25 3.85 -9.96
N PHE A 23 -17.14 4.05 -10.67
CA PHE A 23 -16.27 5.23 -10.48
C PHE A 23 -17.00 6.52 -10.83
N ALA A 24 -17.72 6.55 -11.96
CA ALA A 24 -18.49 7.72 -12.39
C ALA A 24 -19.60 8.08 -11.37
N ALA A 25 -20.29 7.09 -10.82
CA ALA A 25 -21.31 7.33 -9.79
C ALA A 25 -20.70 7.97 -8.52
N ARG A 26 -19.52 7.50 -8.10
CA ARG A 26 -18.82 7.98 -6.90
C ARG A 26 -18.10 9.32 -7.11
N SER A 27 -17.70 9.65 -8.33
CA SER A 27 -17.01 10.92 -8.64
C SER A 27 -17.94 12.14 -8.65
N SER A 28 -19.24 11.94 -8.55
CA SER A 28 -20.22 13.04 -8.44
C SER A 28 -20.03 13.93 -7.19
N GLN A 29 -19.29 13.44 -6.20
CA GLN A 29 -19.12 14.09 -4.89
C GLN A 29 -17.72 14.69 -4.64
N ILE A 30 -16.84 14.72 -5.64
CA ILE A 30 -15.43 15.09 -5.45
C ILE A 30 -15.08 16.47 -6.03
N ASP A 31 -13.90 17.01 -5.73
CA ASP A 31 -13.48 18.32 -6.22
C ASP A 31 -13.25 18.36 -7.75
N TYR A 32 -13.11 19.57 -8.29
CA TYR A 32 -13.00 19.78 -9.74
C TYR A 32 -11.71 19.19 -10.35
N GLY A 33 -10.59 19.25 -9.62
CA GLY A 33 -9.31 18.73 -10.08
C GLY A 33 -9.33 17.21 -10.22
N GLU A 34 -9.85 16.53 -9.19
CA GLU A 34 -10.03 15.07 -9.23
C GLU A 34 -11.04 14.64 -10.30
N ARG A 35 -12.10 15.42 -10.53
CA ARG A 35 -13.06 15.15 -11.60
C ARG A 35 -12.42 15.13 -12.98
N LYS A 36 -11.42 15.97 -13.24
CA LYS A 36 -10.70 15.97 -14.52
C LYS A 36 -9.90 14.67 -14.70
N ILE A 37 -9.11 14.28 -13.70
CA ILE A 37 -8.30 13.05 -13.73
C ILE A 37 -9.19 11.83 -13.94
N ILE A 38 -10.32 11.76 -13.22
CA ILE A 38 -11.28 10.66 -13.39
C ILE A 38 -11.95 10.74 -14.75
N GLY A 39 -12.32 11.92 -15.24
CA GLY A 39 -12.89 12.08 -16.57
C GLY A 39 -11.96 11.52 -17.66
N GLU A 40 -10.66 11.82 -17.57
CA GLU A 40 -9.64 11.29 -18.47
C GLU A 40 -9.53 9.75 -18.37
N LEU A 41 -9.54 9.20 -17.15
CA LEU A 41 -9.56 7.76 -16.93
C LEU A 41 -10.82 7.11 -17.52
N LEU A 42 -12.01 7.70 -17.31
CA LEU A 42 -13.28 7.15 -17.77
C LEU A 42 -13.37 7.16 -19.31
N LEU A 43 -12.82 8.17 -19.97
CA LEU A 43 -12.84 8.30 -21.43
C LEU A 43 -11.78 7.41 -22.11
N ASN A 44 -10.61 7.27 -21.50
CA ASN A 44 -9.44 6.65 -22.12
C ASN A 44 -8.86 5.50 -21.28
N TYR A 45 -9.71 4.75 -20.58
CA TYR A 45 -9.25 3.66 -19.71
C TYR A 45 -8.44 2.66 -20.54
N GLN A 46 -7.19 2.45 -20.14
CA GLN A 46 -6.31 1.39 -20.63
C GLN A 46 -5.68 0.71 -19.42
N SER A 47 -5.47 -0.61 -19.48
CA SER A 47 -4.86 -1.35 -18.37
C SER A 47 -3.50 -0.76 -17.95
N SER A 48 -2.73 -0.22 -18.91
CA SER A 48 -1.43 0.40 -18.65
C SER A 48 -1.50 1.82 -18.08
N SER A 49 -2.63 2.53 -18.20
CA SER A 49 -2.78 3.91 -17.72
C SER A 49 -3.36 3.99 -16.30
N VAL A 50 -3.84 2.87 -15.75
CA VAL A 50 -4.45 2.80 -14.41
C VAL A 50 -3.48 3.27 -13.32
N ILE A 51 -2.19 2.99 -13.47
CA ILE A 51 -1.17 3.41 -12.50
C ILE A 51 -1.07 4.93 -12.43
N ASN A 52 -1.13 5.64 -13.56
CA ASN A 52 -1.09 7.10 -13.57
C ASN A 52 -2.28 7.71 -12.85
N SER A 53 -3.48 7.12 -13.03
CA SER A 53 -4.68 7.57 -12.31
C SER A 53 -4.61 7.28 -10.82
N TYR A 54 -3.93 6.20 -10.43
CA TYR A 54 -3.67 5.87 -9.03
C TYR A 54 -2.71 6.87 -8.38
N VAL A 55 -1.60 7.20 -9.04
CA VAL A 55 -0.58 8.13 -8.50
C VAL A 55 -1.07 9.58 -8.50
N GLN A 56 -1.69 10.03 -9.60
CA GLN A 56 -2.10 11.43 -9.76
C GLN A 56 -3.45 11.73 -9.09
N GLY A 57 -4.33 10.73 -9.01
CA GLY A 57 -5.70 10.91 -8.52
C GLY A 57 -5.85 10.50 -7.06
N THR A 58 -5.92 11.48 -6.16
CA THR A 58 -6.17 11.23 -4.73
C THR A 58 -7.45 10.42 -4.51
N PHE A 59 -8.50 10.62 -5.31
CA PHE A 59 -9.74 9.86 -5.20
C PHE A 59 -9.59 8.39 -5.60
N PHE A 60 -8.88 8.10 -6.70
CA PHE A 60 -8.75 6.74 -7.21
C PHE A 60 -7.94 5.88 -6.25
N HIS A 61 -6.79 6.41 -5.81
CA HIS A 61 -5.97 5.83 -4.74
C HIS A 61 -6.79 5.61 -3.46
N ARG A 62 -7.46 6.66 -2.95
CA ARG A 62 -8.26 6.56 -1.71
C ARG A 62 -9.36 5.52 -1.82
N THR A 63 -10.09 5.50 -2.94
CA THR A 63 -11.22 4.59 -3.15
C THR A 63 -10.76 3.14 -3.17
N LEU A 64 -9.74 2.81 -3.96
CA LEU A 64 -9.27 1.42 -4.05
C LEU A 64 -8.67 0.94 -2.73
N ASN A 65 -7.83 1.76 -2.09
CA ASN A 65 -7.23 1.37 -0.82
C ASN A 65 -8.30 1.23 0.28
N TYR A 66 -9.28 2.13 0.35
CA TYR A 66 -10.39 2.01 1.29
C TYR A 66 -11.17 0.70 1.11
N ILE A 67 -11.52 0.34 -0.13
CA ILE A 67 -12.25 -0.90 -0.44
C ILE A 67 -11.49 -2.14 0.02
N LEU A 68 -10.19 -2.19 -0.30
CA LEU A 68 -9.31 -3.29 0.05
C LEU A 68 -9.16 -3.41 1.58
N ARG A 69 -8.97 -2.28 2.28
CA ARG A 69 -8.88 -2.21 3.76
C ARG A 69 -10.15 -2.68 4.44
N GLN A 70 -11.32 -2.24 3.96
CA GLN A 70 -12.62 -2.62 4.52
C GLN A 70 -13.02 -4.07 4.19
N GLN A 71 -12.24 -4.77 3.36
CA GLN A 71 -12.48 -6.17 3.01
C GLN A 71 -13.84 -6.44 2.37
N LYS A 72 -14.47 -5.42 1.78
CA LYS A 72 -15.82 -5.54 1.25
C LYS A 72 -15.78 -6.34 -0.04
N LEU A 73 -15.99 -7.65 0.05
CA LEU A 73 -15.87 -8.58 -1.08
C LEU A 73 -16.67 -8.15 -2.32
N HIS A 74 -17.88 -7.63 -2.13
CA HIS A 74 -18.70 -7.13 -3.24
C HIS A 74 -18.07 -5.92 -3.95
N GLU A 75 -17.45 -5.00 -3.20
CA GLU A 75 -16.74 -3.85 -3.77
C GLU A 75 -15.41 -4.30 -4.40
N ILE A 76 -14.66 -5.19 -3.76
CA ILE A 76 -13.45 -5.78 -4.34
C ILE A 76 -13.77 -6.45 -5.68
N TYR A 77 -14.86 -7.21 -5.74
CA TYR A 77 -15.32 -7.81 -6.98
C TYR A 77 -15.72 -6.75 -8.00
N LEU A 78 -16.47 -5.71 -7.61
CA LEU A 78 -16.87 -4.61 -8.49
C LEU A 78 -15.66 -3.89 -9.12
N PHE A 79 -14.63 -3.62 -8.32
CA PHE A 79 -13.42 -2.89 -8.74
C PHE A 79 -12.25 -3.79 -9.16
N ARG A 80 -12.51 -5.10 -9.33
CA ARG A 80 -11.50 -6.10 -9.66
C ARG A 80 -10.63 -5.75 -10.86
N HIS A 81 -11.20 -5.13 -11.89
CA HIS A 81 -10.48 -4.84 -13.12
C HIS A 81 -9.34 -3.86 -12.88
N ALA A 82 -9.60 -2.76 -12.17
CA ALA A 82 -8.59 -1.79 -11.78
C ALA A 82 -7.56 -2.39 -10.82
N ILE A 83 -8.00 -3.20 -9.85
CA ILE A 83 -7.09 -3.85 -8.90
C ILE A 83 -6.14 -4.81 -9.64
N THR A 84 -6.66 -5.64 -10.53
CA THR A 84 -5.88 -6.59 -11.33
C THR A 84 -4.95 -5.86 -12.30
N ASP A 85 -5.43 -4.84 -13.01
CA ASP A 85 -4.59 -4.04 -13.92
C ASP A 85 -3.45 -3.35 -13.16
N LEU A 86 -3.73 -2.79 -11.99
CA LEU A 86 -2.73 -2.15 -11.16
C LEU A 86 -1.69 -3.16 -10.66
N ILE A 87 -2.11 -4.32 -10.16
CA ILE A 87 -1.21 -5.43 -9.80
C ILE A 87 -0.35 -5.85 -11.01
N ASN A 88 -0.94 -5.93 -12.20
CA ASN A 88 -0.21 -6.28 -13.42
C ASN A 88 0.84 -5.23 -13.78
N CYS A 89 0.56 -3.93 -13.59
CA CYS A 89 1.54 -2.85 -13.77
C CYS A 89 2.72 -3.01 -12.80
N LEU A 90 2.48 -3.48 -11.57
CA LEU A 90 3.51 -3.70 -10.57
C LEU A 90 4.37 -4.96 -10.79
N ARG A 91 4.07 -5.79 -11.80
CA ARG A 91 4.90 -6.96 -12.12
C ARG A 91 6.19 -6.59 -12.88
N GLN A 92 6.37 -5.33 -13.23
CA GLN A 92 7.62 -4.86 -13.81
C GLN A 92 8.63 -4.59 -12.69
N PRO A 93 9.66 -5.43 -12.51
CA PRO A 93 10.65 -5.21 -11.48
C PRO A 93 11.40 -3.90 -11.75
N LEU A 94 11.97 -3.33 -10.68
CA LEU A 94 12.91 -2.22 -10.81
C LEU A 94 14.02 -2.62 -11.81
N PRO A 95 14.44 -1.72 -12.72
CA PRO A 95 15.53 -2.01 -13.64
C PRO A 95 16.76 -2.47 -12.83
N ALA A 96 17.42 -3.51 -13.32
CA ALA A 96 18.54 -4.20 -12.68
C ALA A 96 19.84 -3.36 -12.57
N GLU A 97 19.73 -2.03 -12.58
CA GLU A 97 20.89 -1.12 -12.52
C GLU A 97 21.54 -1.06 -11.13
N GLU A 98 20.99 -1.74 -10.14
CA GLU A 98 21.67 -1.97 -8.86
C GLU A 98 21.92 -3.47 -8.71
N ASP A 99 23.19 -3.89 -8.71
CA ASP A 99 23.67 -5.20 -8.23
C ASP A 99 23.29 -5.47 -6.74
N SER A 100 22.35 -4.71 -6.18
CA SER A 100 21.82 -4.86 -4.84
C SER A 100 20.80 -6.00 -4.80
N VAL A 101 21.15 -7.07 -4.08
CA VAL A 101 20.27 -8.19 -3.70
C VAL A 101 19.19 -7.74 -2.69
N SER A 102 19.15 -6.45 -2.35
CA SER A 102 18.27 -5.92 -1.32
C SER A 102 17.88 -4.48 -1.57
N LEU A 103 16.62 -4.15 -1.26
CA LEU A 103 16.08 -2.80 -1.33
C LEU A 103 15.52 -2.41 0.05
N VAL A 104 15.77 -1.18 0.48
CA VAL A 104 15.19 -0.62 1.71
C VAL A 104 14.21 0.48 1.31
N LEU A 105 12.97 0.33 1.76
CA LEU A 105 11.87 1.25 1.52
C LEU A 105 11.39 1.83 2.84
N TYR A 106 10.88 3.05 2.80
CA TYR A 106 10.38 3.76 3.96
C TYR A 106 8.93 4.21 3.74
N ARG A 107 8.16 4.22 4.83
CA ARG A 107 6.84 4.86 4.86
C ARG A 107 6.65 5.59 6.16
N GLY A 108 6.41 6.90 6.08
CA GLY A 108 5.97 7.71 7.20
C GLY A 108 4.46 7.71 7.33
N GLN A 109 3.95 7.59 8.56
CA GLN A 109 2.53 7.73 8.85
C GLN A 109 2.25 8.05 10.31
N GLN A 110 1.07 8.61 10.58
CA GLN A 110 0.48 8.64 11.91
C GLN A 110 -0.20 7.30 12.22
N MET A 111 0.00 6.77 13.42
CA MET A 111 -0.62 5.53 13.88
C MET A 111 -1.24 5.74 15.25
N THR A 112 -2.34 5.05 15.57
CA THR A 112 -2.87 5.15 16.94
C THR A 112 -1.88 4.51 17.93
N ILE A 113 -1.86 5.02 19.16
CA ILE A 113 -1.05 4.44 20.24
C ILE A 113 -1.36 2.95 20.40
N PHE A 114 -2.64 2.57 20.29
CA PHE A 114 -3.10 1.19 20.40
C PHE A 114 -2.53 0.31 19.29
N GLU A 115 -2.63 0.72 18.03
CA GLU A 115 -2.06 -0.04 16.90
C GLU A 115 -0.55 -0.19 17.04
N LYS A 116 0.15 0.89 17.43
CA LYS A 116 1.59 0.85 17.66
C LYS A 116 1.97 -0.10 18.80
N GLU A 117 1.26 -0.05 19.95
CA GLU A 117 1.51 -1.01 21.05
C GLU A 117 1.18 -2.44 20.64
N LYS A 118 0.11 -2.65 19.85
CA LYS A 118 -0.22 -3.95 19.29
C LYS A 118 0.93 -4.47 18.43
N MET A 119 1.47 -3.66 17.51
CA MET A 119 2.63 -4.05 16.72
C MET A 119 3.84 -4.37 17.60
N LYS A 120 4.17 -3.49 18.55
CA LYS A 120 5.29 -3.70 19.49
C LYS A 120 5.19 -5.00 20.27
N ASN A 121 3.98 -5.39 20.71
CA ASN A 121 3.75 -6.64 21.44
C ASN A 121 3.77 -7.89 20.54
N ASN A 122 3.78 -7.72 19.22
CA ASN A 122 3.79 -8.78 18.22
C ASN A 122 5.08 -8.71 17.36
N VAL A 123 6.21 -8.29 17.94
CA VAL A 123 7.52 -8.42 17.28
C VAL A 123 7.81 -9.91 17.06
N GLY A 124 8.26 -10.26 15.86
CA GLY A 124 8.43 -11.63 15.38
C GLY A 124 7.24 -12.17 14.59
N GLU A 125 6.07 -11.53 14.68
CA GLU A 125 4.86 -11.95 13.97
C GLU A 125 4.79 -11.41 12.53
N ILE A 126 3.92 -12.05 11.73
CA ILE A 126 3.68 -11.70 10.33
C ILE A 126 2.50 -10.73 10.20
N PHE A 127 2.75 -9.65 9.47
CA PHE A 127 1.77 -8.66 9.07
C PHE A 127 1.54 -8.69 7.56
N SER A 128 0.32 -8.41 7.10
CA SER A 128 -0.04 -8.30 5.69
C SER A 128 -0.52 -6.90 5.36
N ALA A 129 -0.12 -6.38 4.20
CA ALA A 129 -0.67 -5.16 3.62
C ALA A 129 -2.10 -5.41 3.14
N ALA A 130 -3.07 -4.73 3.75
CA ALA A 130 -4.48 -4.90 3.39
C ALA A 130 -4.82 -4.27 2.03
N SER A 131 -4.07 -3.27 1.61
CA SER A 131 -4.19 -2.50 0.37
C SER A 131 -2.82 -2.34 -0.28
N PHE A 132 -2.76 -1.62 -1.41
CA PHE A 132 -1.47 -1.18 -1.95
C PHE A 132 -0.77 -0.30 -0.93
N LEU A 133 0.56 -0.42 -0.82
CA LEU A 133 1.35 0.31 0.16
C LEU A 133 2.33 1.23 -0.57
N SER A 134 2.06 2.54 -0.54
CA SER A 134 3.00 3.55 -1.04
C SER A 134 4.18 3.69 -0.10
N THR A 135 5.38 3.63 -0.66
CA THR A 135 6.65 3.74 0.04
C THR A 135 7.63 4.59 -0.77
N THR A 136 8.71 5.03 -0.14
CA THR A 136 9.76 5.84 -0.77
C THR A 136 11.13 5.28 -0.42
N MET A 137 12.10 5.40 -1.33
CA MET A 137 13.51 5.13 -1.01
C MET A 137 14.15 6.25 -0.16
N ASN A 138 13.47 7.40 -0.03
CA ASN A 138 13.94 8.58 0.68
C ASN A 138 13.45 8.61 2.14
N LEU A 139 14.36 8.28 3.09
CA LEU A 139 14.07 8.33 4.53
C LEU A 139 13.63 9.73 5.00
N HIS A 140 14.21 10.80 4.46
CA HIS A 140 13.86 12.16 4.87
C HIS A 140 12.41 12.49 4.51
N LEU A 141 11.98 12.09 3.31
CA LEU A 141 10.59 12.24 2.89
C LEU A 141 9.64 11.41 3.78
N ALA A 142 10.02 10.19 4.14
CA ALA A 142 9.27 9.39 5.11
C ALA A 142 9.20 10.05 6.50
N GLN A 143 10.24 10.73 6.96
CA GLN A 143 10.19 11.50 8.22
C GLN A 143 9.19 12.66 8.13
N ILE A 144 9.16 13.38 7.01
CA ILE A 144 8.18 14.44 6.76
C ILE A 144 6.75 13.88 6.82
N PHE A 145 6.50 12.76 6.13
CA PHE A 145 5.18 12.11 6.15
C PHE A 145 4.78 11.53 7.50
N ALA A 146 5.74 11.05 8.29
CA ALA A 146 5.48 10.61 9.65
C ALA A 146 5.06 11.78 10.54
N GLY A 147 5.58 12.99 10.28
CA GLY A 147 5.46 14.13 11.16
C GLY A 147 6.48 14.09 12.31
N ASP A 148 6.61 15.21 13.01
CA ASP A 148 7.58 15.41 14.10
C ASP A 148 7.00 15.08 15.50
N GLY A 149 5.71 14.71 15.56
CA GLY A 149 5.00 14.46 16.81
C GLY A 149 4.53 15.73 17.52
N SER A 150 4.41 16.84 16.79
CA SER A 150 3.74 18.06 17.23
C SER A 150 2.21 18.01 17.04
N ASP A 151 1.66 16.91 16.51
CA ASP A 151 0.21 16.75 16.35
C ASP A 151 -0.46 16.83 17.74
N ASP A 152 -1.47 17.69 17.85
CA ASP A 152 -2.22 17.91 19.08
C ASP A 152 -3.09 16.70 19.47
N ASN A 153 -3.24 15.71 18.60
CA ASN A 153 -3.97 14.49 18.89
C ASN A 153 -3.18 13.55 19.82
N PRO A 154 -3.54 13.43 21.11
CA PRO A 154 -2.76 12.65 22.07
C PRO A 154 -2.88 11.14 21.85
N TYR A 155 -3.73 10.70 20.91
CA TYR A 155 -3.93 9.28 20.59
C TYR A 155 -3.14 8.82 19.36
N LEU A 156 -2.46 9.72 18.66
CA LEU A 156 -1.64 9.42 17.50
C LEU A 156 -0.15 9.54 17.83
N VAL A 157 0.64 8.74 17.14
CA VAL A 157 2.10 8.79 17.20
C VAL A 157 2.69 8.72 15.80
N PRO A 158 3.75 9.51 15.52
CA PRO A 158 4.49 9.40 14.27
C PRO A 158 5.26 8.08 14.22
N VAL A 159 5.10 7.37 13.12
CA VAL A 159 5.72 6.07 12.84
C VAL A 159 6.41 6.10 11.48
N ILE A 160 7.61 5.53 11.43
CA ILE A 160 8.30 5.18 10.19
C ILE A 160 8.38 3.67 10.11
N LEU A 161 7.86 3.12 9.02
CA LEU A 161 8.08 1.74 8.61
C LEU A 161 9.36 1.72 7.78
N GLU A 162 10.37 0.97 8.20
CA GLU A 162 11.56 0.65 7.40
C GLU A 162 11.41 -0.79 6.92
N ILE A 163 11.25 -0.97 5.61
CA ILE A 163 10.85 -2.22 4.98
C ILE A 163 12.01 -2.74 4.12
N TYR A 164 12.53 -3.90 4.47
CA TYR A 164 13.56 -4.60 3.72
C TYR A 164 12.93 -5.58 2.72
N LEU A 165 13.31 -5.46 1.45
CA LEU A 165 12.94 -6.37 0.36
C LEU A 165 14.19 -7.14 -0.10
N ASP A 166 14.06 -8.45 -0.27
CA ASP A 166 15.08 -9.32 -0.88
C ASP A 166 14.79 -9.42 -2.37
N THR A 167 15.38 -8.51 -3.16
CA THR A 167 15.10 -8.36 -4.59
C THR A 167 15.67 -9.50 -5.43
N GLY A 168 16.55 -10.33 -4.85
CA GLY A 168 17.09 -11.54 -5.49
C GLY A 168 16.16 -12.75 -5.43
N GLN A 169 15.01 -12.65 -4.78
CA GLN A 169 14.04 -13.73 -4.64
C GLN A 169 12.68 -13.34 -5.24
N PRO A 170 11.85 -14.31 -5.67
CA PRO A 170 10.48 -14.03 -6.06
C PRO A 170 9.70 -13.40 -4.90
N MET A 171 9.11 -12.24 -5.16
CA MET A 171 8.29 -11.48 -4.22
C MET A 171 6.93 -11.16 -4.84
N ARG A 172 5.96 -10.84 -3.98
CA ARG A 172 4.72 -10.20 -4.43
C ARG A 172 5.02 -8.94 -5.25
N PRO A 173 4.20 -8.59 -6.25
CA PRO A 173 4.50 -7.50 -7.18
C PRO A 173 4.80 -6.16 -6.49
N TYR A 174 5.79 -5.44 -7.01
CA TYR A 174 6.12 -4.08 -6.64
C TYR A 174 6.83 -3.39 -7.79
N ALA A 175 6.67 -2.08 -7.91
CA ALA A 175 7.36 -1.30 -8.94
C ALA A 175 7.61 0.13 -8.47
N ARG A 176 8.62 0.77 -9.07
CA ARG A 176 8.76 2.23 -9.01
C ARG A 176 7.69 2.84 -9.90
N ILE A 177 6.89 3.70 -9.31
CA ILE A 177 5.72 4.31 -9.97
C ILE A 177 5.90 5.80 -10.23
N ASN A 178 6.98 6.38 -9.69
CA ASN A 178 7.37 7.76 -9.94
C ASN A 178 8.90 7.88 -10.10
N ASN A 179 9.34 8.53 -11.18
CA ASN A 179 10.75 8.88 -11.42
C ASN A 179 11.09 10.30 -10.91
N SER A 180 10.18 10.95 -10.21
CA SER A 180 10.41 12.24 -9.54
C SER A 180 11.24 12.08 -8.26
N ALA A 181 11.43 13.20 -7.55
CA ALA A 181 12.17 13.30 -6.29
C ALA A 181 11.62 12.42 -5.15
N GLU A 182 10.37 11.92 -5.26
CA GLU A 182 9.76 11.09 -4.22
C GLU A 182 10.27 9.65 -4.23
N GLU A 183 10.87 9.19 -5.33
CA GLU A 183 11.37 7.81 -5.48
C GLU A 183 10.34 6.78 -5.01
N GLU A 184 9.09 6.98 -5.40
CA GLU A 184 7.96 6.21 -4.90
C GLU A 184 7.99 4.77 -5.47
N VAL A 185 7.94 3.80 -4.56
CA VAL A 185 7.79 2.38 -4.84
C VAL A 185 6.45 1.93 -4.26
N LEU A 186 5.60 1.35 -5.11
CA LEU A 186 4.30 0.83 -4.71
C LEU A 186 4.39 -0.68 -4.52
N LEU A 187 3.97 -1.15 -3.34
CA LEU A 187 3.89 -2.57 -3.04
C LEU A 187 2.44 -3.05 -3.24
N SER A 188 2.27 -4.24 -3.80
CA SER A 188 0.95 -4.83 -4.01
C SER A 188 0.23 -5.16 -2.69
N PRO A 189 -1.11 -5.23 -2.69
CA PRO A 189 -1.86 -5.81 -1.59
C PRO A 189 -1.41 -7.25 -1.31
N ASP A 190 -1.63 -7.69 -0.09
CA ASP A 190 -1.23 -9.02 0.39
C ASP A 190 0.29 -9.28 0.42
N MET A 191 1.11 -8.24 0.24
CA MET A 191 2.52 -8.35 0.60
C MET A 191 2.63 -8.55 2.12
N LYS A 192 3.42 -9.55 2.52
CA LYS A 192 3.59 -9.95 3.92
C LYS A 192 4.95 -9.56 4.45
N PHE A 193 5.00 -9.25 5.74
CA PHE A 193 6.18 -8.73 6.42
C PHE A 193 6.32 -9.34 7.80
N ILE A 194 7.54 -9.69 8.20
CA ILE A 194 7.85 -10.01 9.60
C ILE A 194 8.25 -8.71 10.29
N LEU A 195 7.64 -8.41 11.43
CA LEU A 195 8.05 -7.28 12.25
C LEU A 195 9.30 -7.66 13.06
N MET A 196 10.44 -7.09 12.69
CA MET A 196 11.75 -7.41 13.29
C MET A 196 12.02 -6.62 14.57
N SER A 197 11.59 -5.36 14.63
CA SER A 197 11.76 -4.54 15.84
C SER A 197 10.80 -3.35 15.84
N CYS A 198 10.45 -2.87 17.02
CA CYS A 198 9.70 -1.65 17.25
C CYS A 198 10.42 -0.83 18.33
N ARG A 199 10.98 0.32 17.97
CA ARG A 199 11.75 1.18 18.87
C ARG A 199 11.55 2.65 18.55
N LYS A 200 12.02 3.55 19.41
CA LYS A 200 12.14 4.97 19.04
C LYS A 200 13.29 5.16 18.06
N LEU A 201 13.13 6.08 17.11
CA LEU A 201 14.17 6.39 16.13
C LEU A 201 15.42 7.00 16.79
N HIS A 202 15.20 7.91 17.75
CA HIS A 202 16.22 8.48 18.64
C HIS A 202 15.65 8.56 20.06
N ASP A 203 16.51 8.51 21.08
CA ASP A 203 16.09 8.48 22.49
C ASP A 203 15.20 9.68 22.89
N ASN A 204 15.45 10.83 22.26
CA ASN A 204 14.70 12.07 22.48
C ASN A 204 13.55 12.29 21.48
N ASN A 205 13.35 11.41 20.49
CA ASN A 205 12.32 11.57 19.48
C ASN A 205 10.98 10.93 19.88
N ARG A 206 9.90 11.54 19.40
CA ARG A 206 8.54 10.99 19.48
C ARG A 206 8.24 9.98 18.36
N ILE A 207 9.14 9.88 17.38
CA ILE A 207 9.01 9.02 16.20
C ILE A 207 9.42 7.58 16.53
N TRP A 208 8.53 6.65 16.21
CA TRP A 208 8.78 5.22 16.30
C TRP A 208 9.28 4.68 14.96
N LEU A 209 10.32 3.86 15.01
CA LEU A 209 10.84 3.10 13.88
C LEU A 209 10.43 1.63 14.03
N LEU A 210 9.66 1.15 13.06
CA LEU A 210 9.23 -0.23 12.94
C LEU A 210 9.99 -0.86 11.77
N LYS A 211 10.87 -1.82 12.07
CA LYS A 211 11.64 -2.54 11.06
C LYS A 211 10.89 -3.78 10.61
N LEU A 212 10.65 -3.88 9.31
CA LEU A 212 9.89 -4.94 8.67
C LEU A 212 10.79 -5.64 7.64
N LYS A 213 10.70 -6.96 7.56
CA LYS A 213 11.29 -7.73 6.46
C LYS A 213 10.18 -8.33 5.63
N ALA A 214 10.12 -7.96 4.35
CA ALA A 214 9.18 -8.55 3.42
C ALA A 214 9.49 -10.05 3.22
N ILE A 215 8.43 -10.84 3.18
CA ILE A 215 8.48 -12.30 3.05
C ILE A 215 8.44 -12.64 1.56
N THR A 216 9.31 -13.56 1.12
CA THR A 216 9.32 -14.03 -0.26
C THR A 216 8.15 -14.97 -0.53
N GLU A 217 7.78 -15.19 -1.80
CA GLU A 217 6.67 -16.10 -2.13
C GLU A 217 6.91 -17.52 -1.60
N LYS A 218 8.15 -18.01 -1.71
CA LYS A 218 8.56 -19.31 -1.17
C LYS A 218 8.36 -19.41 0.34
N GLN A 219 8.74 -18.37 1.08
CA GLN A 219 8.55 -18.34 2.53
C GLN A 219 7.06 -18.29 2.89
N GLN A 220 6.26 -17.55 2.13
CA GLN A 220 4.82 -17.47 2.34
C GLN A 220 4.13 -18.83 2.20
N GLU A 221 4.49 -19.62 1.19
CA GLU A 221 4.00 -21.00 1.02
C GLU A 221 4.34 -21.87 2.24
N GLN A 222 5.58 -21.78 2.74
CA GLN A 222 6.02 -22.52 3.91
C GLN A 222 5.23 -22.14 5.17
N TYR A 223 4.96 -20.86 5.38
CA TYR A 223 4.17 -20.39 6.53
C TYR A 223 2.72 -20.85 6.44
N ALA A 224 2.09 -20.78 5.26
CA ALA A 224 0.72 -21.22 5.06
C ALA A 224 0.54 -22.71 5.39
N LEU A 225 1.52 -23.55 5.04
CA LEU A 225 1.53 -24.97 5.36
C LEU A 225 1.76 -25.27 6.84
N SER A 226 2.46 -24.40 7.55
CA SER A 226 2.93 -24.67 8.93
C SER A 226 2.01 -24.10 10.02
N TYR A 227 1.33 -22.97 9.78
CA TYR A 227 0.64 -22.22 10.84
C TYR A 227 -0.79 -21.75 10.47
N GLY A 228 -1.25 -21.97 9.24
CA GLY A 228 -2.50 -21.41 8.72
C GLY A 228 -2.40 -19.90 8.40
N GLU A 229 -3.39 -19.36 7.68
CA GLU A 229 -3.38 -17.95 7.22
C GLU A 229 -4.00 -16.97 8.25
N THR A 230 -3.40 -16.81 9.44
CA THR A 230 -3.79 -15.71 10.34
C THR A 230 -2.68 -14.68 10.38
N PHE A 231 -2.91 -13.54 9.74
CA PHE A 231 -1.95 -12.44 9.67
C PHE A 231 -2.54 -11.18 10.30
N LEU A 232 -1.70 -10.40 10.98
CA LEU A 232 -2.08 -9.07 11.44
C LEU A 232 -2.12 -8.11 10.25
N LEU A 233 -3.04 -7.15 10.22
CA LEU A 233 -3.03 -6.14 9.16
C LEU A 233 -2.13 -4.97 9.55
N LEU A 234 -1.30 -4.51 8.62
CA LEU A 234 -0.67 -3.21 8.73
C LEU A 234 -1.77 -2.15 8.57
N SER A 235 -2.01 -1.37 9.63
CA SER A 235 -2.87 -0.19 9.53
C SER A 235 -2.10 0.96 8.89
N GLU A 236 -2.76 1.73 8.04
CA GLU A 236 -2.19 2.93 7.41
C GLU A 236 -2.53 4.20 8.20
N ALA A 237 -1.90 5.32 7.83
CA ALA A 237 -2.24 6.66 8.31
C ALA A 237 -3.76 6.87 8.33
N ARG A 238 -4.28 7.52 9.39
CA ARG A 238 -5.60 8.13 9.32
C ARG A 238 -5.61 9.04 8.09
N GLU A 239 -6.60 8.84 7.24
CA GLU A 239 -6.85 9.71 6.09
C GLU A 239 -6.83 11.17 6.60
N TRP A 240 -5.96 12.01 6.03
CA TRP A 240 -5.93 13.43 6.37
C TRP A 240 -7.33 13.98 6.09
N PRO A 241 -7.94 14.75 7.02
CA PRO A 241 -9.06 15.58 6.64
C PRO A 241 -8.55 16.53 5.57
N THR A 242 -9.06 16.38 4.34
CA THR A 242 -8.88 17.38 3.30
C THR A 242 -9.37 18.70 3.89
N GLN A 243 -8.48 19.69 3.96
CA GLN A 243 -8.91 21.06 4.23
C GLN A 243 -9.99 21.40 3.19
N SER A 244 -11.19 21.67 3.71
CA SER A 244 -12.32 22.23 2.99
C SER A 244 -11.97 23.58 2.37
#